data_AF-K1UUX0-F1
#
_entry.id   AF-K1UUX0-F1
#
_cell.length_a   1.000
_cell.length_b   1.000
_cell.length_c   1.000
_cell.angle_alpha   90.00
_cell.angle_beta   90.00
_cell.angle_gamma   90.00
#
_symmetry.space_group_name_H-M   'P 1'
#
loop_
_entity.id
_entity.type
_entity.pdbx_description
1 polymer ?
#
loop_
_entity_poly.entity_id
_entity_poly.type
_entity_poly.pdbx_seq_one_letter_code
_entity_poly.pdbx_strand_id
1 'polypeptide(L)'
;THEPYKQADFCVGNEKTFEFLENVLTEVMELFPSEYIHIGGDEAGKASWPTCKLCQARMKKEGLKDVNELQSYLIHRMRSF
;
A
#
# COMPACT_ATOMS: atom_id res chain seq x y z
N THR A 1 4.22 14.05 -9.06
CA THR A 1 5.43 14.81 -8.69
C THR A 1 6.19 13.95 -7.70
N HIS A 2 7.45 13.59 -7.96
CA HIS A 2 8.25 12.72 -7.08
C HIS A 2 9.06 13.57 -6.09
N GLU A 3 8.39 14.50 -5.42
CA GLU A 3 9.03 15.36 -4.44
C GLU A 3 9.03 14.64 -3.09
N PRO A 4 10.21 14.39 -2.48
CA PRO A 4 10.30 13.73 -1.18
C PRO A 4 9.51 14.48 -0.11
N TYR A 5 8.88 13.74 0.81
CA TYR A 5 8.19 14.26 2.00
C TYR A 5 6.94 15.14 1.75
N LYS A 6 6.50 15.33 0.49
CA LYS A 6 5.22 16.00 0.19
C LYS A 6 4.01 15.08 0.30
N GLN A 7 4.22 13.78 0.31
CA GLN A 7 3.18 12.77 0.48
C GLN A 7 3.62 11.79 1.57
N ALA A 8 2.76 11.59 2.57
CA ALA A 8 3.00 10.64 3.65
C ALA A 8 2.61 9.20 3.28
N ASP A 9 1.63 9.04 2.37
CA ASP A 9 1.12 7.72 2.01
C ASP A 9 1.93 7.04 0.91
N PHE A 10 2.07 5.72 1.00
CA PHE A 10 2.62 4.88 -0.05
C PHE A 10 1.82 4.98 -1.36
N CYS A 11 2.51 4.84 -2.50
CA CYS A 11 1.89 4.81 -3.82
C CYS A 11 1.43 3.39 -4.16
N VAL A 12 0.17 3.06 -3.90
CA VAL A 12 -0.45 1.74 -4.16
C VAL A 12 -0.47 1.36 -5.65
N GLY A 13 -0.33 2.34 -6.54
CA GLY A 13 -0.19 2.11 -7.97
C GLY A 13 1.19 1.60 -8.41
N ASN A 14 2.23 1.77 -7.59
CA ASN A 14 3.60 1.40 -7.93
C ASN A 14 3.93 0.01 -7.38
N GLU A 15 4.31 -0.94 -8.23
CA GLU A 15 4.66 -2.30 -7.79
C GLU A 15 5.85 -2.32 -6.83
N LYS A 16 6.78 -1.36 -6.95
CA LYS A 16 7.92 -1.25 -6.02
C LYS A 16 7.52 -0.97 -4.57
N THR A 17 6.32 -0.43 -4.35
CA THR A 17 5.76 -0.28 -2.99
C THR A 17 5.56 -1.66 -2.36
N PHE A 18 5.01 -2.61 -3.12
CA PHE A 18 4.75 -3.95 -2.61
C PHE A 18 6.05 -4.73 -2.43
N GLU A 19 6.97 -4.67 -3.38
CA GLU A 19 8.30 -5.25 -3.24
C GLU A 19 9.01 -4.78 -1.96
N PHE A 20 8.95 -3.47 -1.68
CA PHE A 20 9.51 -2.93 -0.44
C PHE A 20 8.80 -3.47 0.81
N LEU A 21 7.46 -3.42 0.86
CA LEU A 21 6.69 -3.88 2.02
C LEU A 21 6.85 -5.38 2.27
N GLU A 22 6.85 -6.18 1.22
CA GLU A 22 7.07 -7.63 1.26
C GLU A 22 8.46 -7.94 1.81
N ASN A 23 9.52 -7.29 1.32
CA ASN A 23 10.88 -7.47 1.83
C ASN A 23 11.00 -7.10 3.33
N VAL A 24 10.43 -5.96 3.73
CA VAL A 24 10.42 -5.55 5.16
C VAL A 24 9.68 -6.58 6.00
N LEU A 25 8.52 -7.04 5.55
CA LEU A 25 7.75 -8.05 6.29
C LEU A 25 8.47 -9.40 6.35
N THR A 26 9.18 -9.81 5.30
CA THR A 26 10.02 -11.01 5.33
C THR A 26 11.05 -10.92 6.46
N GLU A 27 11.81 -9.83 6.52
CA GLU A 27 12.81 -9.64 7.59
C GLU A 27 12.15 -9.59 8.98
N VAL A 28 10.99 -8.94 9.12
CA VAL A 28 10.25 -8.89 10.39
C VAL A 28 9.76 -10.28 10.80
N MET A 29 9.20 -11.07 9.90
CA MET A 29 8.71 -12.43 10.19
C MET A 29 9.85 -13.38 10.56
N GLU A 30 11.05 -13.21 10.00
CA GLU A 30 12.23 -13.97 10.39
C GLU A 30 12.70 -13.63 11.83
N LEU A 31 12.55 -12.37 12.25
CA LEU A 31 12.96 -11.90 13.57
C LEU A 31 11.93 -12.21 14.68
N PHE A 32 10.64 -12.20 14.35
CA PHE A 32 9.56 -12.34 15.32
C PHE A 32 8.76 -13.63 15.07
N PRO A 33 8.88 -14.68 15.92
CA PRO A 33 8.23 -15.97 15.72
C PRO A 33 6.72 -15.96 16.05
N SER A 34 6.10 -14.78 16.12
CA SER A 34 4.68 -14.62 16.41
C SER A 34 3.83 -15.14 15.25
N GLU A 35 2.70 -15.76 15.56
CA GLU A 35 1.71 -16.19 14.55
C GLU A 35 1.03 -14.99 13.84
N TYR A 36 1.02 -13.83 14.49
CA TYR A 36 0.35 -12.62 14.00
C TYR A 36 1.31 -11.44 13.91
N ILE A 37 1.28 -10.75 12.77
CA ILE A 37 1.94 -9.46 12.53
C ILE A 37 0.88 -8.42 12.19
N HIS A 38 0.86 -7.30 12.92
CA HIS A 38 -0.07 -6.21 12.66
C HIS A 38 0.55 -5.20 11.67
N ILE A 39 -0.10 -4.98 10.53
CA ILE A 39 0.41 -4.13 9.45
C ILE A 39 -0.10 -2.67 9.50
N GLY A 40 -0.84 -2.30 10.55
CA GLY A 40 -1.47 -0.98 10.65
C GLY A 40 -2.69 -0.86 9.75
N GLY A 41 -2.82 0.27 9.06
CA GLY A 41 -3.90 0.55 8.11
C GLY A 41 -4.94 1.56 8.61
N ASP A 42 -4.70 2.19 9.74
CA ASP A 42 -5.45 3.33 10.27
C ASP A 42 -4.96 4.67 9.69
N GLU A 43 -5.81 5.70 9.77
CA GLU A 43 -5.52 7.12 9.47
C GLU A 43 -4.80 7.45 8.13
N ALA A 44 -4.88 6.58 7.13
CA ALA A 44 -4.31 6.83 5.81
C ALA A 44 -4.82 8.16 5.22
N GLY A 45 -3.91 9.06 4.81
CA GLY A 45 -4.22 10.43 4.40
C GLY A 45 -4.87 10.53 3.02
N LYS A 46 -4.54 9.61 2.10
CA LYS A 46 -5.09 9.38 0.75
C LYS A 46 -5.07 10.55 -0.22
N ALA A 47 -4.67 11.75 0.21
CA ALA A 47 -4.80 12.99 -0.57
C ALA A 47 -4.06 12.95 -1.92
N SER A 48 -3.03 12.12 -2.03
CA SER A 48 -2.23 11.96 -3.25
C SER A 48 -2.80 10.99 -4.26
N TRP A 49 -3.65 10.04 -3.84
CA TRP A 49 -4.13 8.96 -4.70
C TRP A 49 -5.10 9.41 -5.80
N PRO A 50 -6.00 10.40 -5.59
CA PRO A 50 -6.86 10.92 -6.65
C PRO A 50 -6.08 11.52 -7.84
N THR A 51 -4.91 12.09 -7.59
CA THR A 51 -4.09 12.77 -8.64
C THR A 51 -2.92 11.92 -9.13
N CYS A 52 -2.57 10.85 -8.42
CA CYS A 52 -1.50 9.94 -8.81
C CYS A 52 -1.91 9.04 -9.99
N LYS A 53 -1.26 9.23 -11.14
CA LYS A 53 -1.53 8.45 -12.37
C LYS A 53 -1.42 6.93 -12.17
N LEU A 54 -0.46 6.48 -11.36
CA LEU A 54 -0.27 5.06 -11.08
C LEU A 54 -1.41 4.51 -10.21
N CYS A 55 -1.81 5.24 -9.17
CA CYS A 55 -2.94 4.84 -8.32
C CYS A 55 -4.24 4.78 -9.11
N GLN A 56 -4.50 5.77 -9.96
CA GLN A 56 -5.67 5.78 -10.84
C GLN A 56 -5.64 4.63 -11.86
N ALA A 57 -4.46 4.31 -12.41
CA ALA A 57 -4.31 3.16 -13.31
C ALA A 57 -4.57 1.83 -12.59
N ARG A 58 -4.10 1.67 -11.33
CA ARG A 58 -4.42 0.52 -10.48
C ARG A 58 -5.91 0.40 -10.24
N MET A 59 -6.56 1.47 -9.80
CA MET A 59 -8.00 1.45 -9.55
C MET A 59 -8.78 1.02 -10.80
N LYS A 60 -8.43 1.53 -11.98
CA LYS A 60 -9.05 1.10 -13.24
C LYS A 60 -8.78 -0.38 -13.56
N LYS A 61 -7.55 -0.85 -13.37
CA LYS A 61 -7.14 -2.23 -13.64
C LYS A 61 -7.89 -3.23 -12.76
N GLU A 62 -8.01 -2.92 -11.47
CA GLU A 62 -8.60 -3.82 -10.47
C GLU A 62 -10.11 -3.58 -10.27
N GLY A 63 -10.71 -2.64 -11.03
CA GLY A 63 -12.15 -2.34 -10.97
C GLY A 63 -12.61 -1.64 -9.69
N LEU A 64 -11.73 -0.86 -9.05
CA LEU A 64 -11.98 -0.17 -7.77
C LEU A 64 -12.71 1.16 -8.00
N LYS A 65 -13.72 1.42 -7.19
CA LYS A 65 -14.61 2.60 -7.32
C LYS A 65 -13.97 3.86 -6.77
N ASP A 66 -13.25 3.75 -5.66
CA ASP A 66 -12.69 4.90 -4.96
C ASP A 66 -11.35 4.59 -4.27
N VAL A 67 -10.78 5.62 -3.66
CA VAL A 67 -9.49 5.53 -2.95
C VAL A 67 -9.57 4.71 -1.66
N ASN A 68 -10.76 4.51 -1.09
CA ASN A 68 -10.91 3.62 0.06
C ASN A 68 -10.82 2.17 -0.38
N GLU A 69 -11.44 1.82 -1.51
CA GLU A 69 -11.26 0.50 -2.11
C GLU A 69 -9.79 0.27 -2.55
N LEU A 70 -9.06 1.32 -2.95
CA LEU A 70 -7.62 1.23 -3.19
C LEU A 70 -6.81 0.93 -1.90
N GLN A 71 -7.20 1.50 -0.75
CA GLN A 71 -6.62 1.12 0.54
C GLN A 71 -6.94 -0.34 0.87
N SER A 72 -8.20 -0.75 0.72
CA SER A 72 -8.62 -2.13 0.97
C SER A 72 -7.84 -3.11 0.09
N TYR A 73 -7.60 -2.77 -1.18
CA TYR A 73 -6.75 -3.55 -2.08
C TYR A 73 -5.33 -3.73 -1.53
N LEU A 74 -4.69 -2.65 -1.05
CA LEU A 74 -3.37 -2.73 -0.41
C LEU A 74 -3.38 -3.69 0.79
N ILE A 75 -4.34 -3.50 1.71
CA ILE A 75 -4.45 -4.32 2.93
C ILE A 75 -4.70 -5.79 2.59
N HIS A 76 -5.60 -6.07 1.65
CA HIS A 76 -5.88 -7.44 1.21
C HIS A 76 -4.66 -8.09 0.55
N ARG A 77 -3.95 -7.36 -0.31
CA ARG A 77 -2.74 -7.88 -0.94
C ARG A 77 -1.66 -8.19 0.11
N MET A 78 -1.45 -7.30 1.08
CA MET A 78 -0.48 -7.55 2.13
C MET A 78 -0.87 -8.65 3.10
N ARG A 79 -2.17 -8.86 3.34
CA ARG A 79 -2.67 -9.99 4.14
C ARG A 79 -2.46 -11.35 3.44
N SER A 80 -2.50 -11.37 2.11
CA SER A 80 -2.37 -12.60 1.32
C SER A 80 -0.93 -12.99 1.02
N PHE A 81 0.01 -12.06 1.22
CA PHE A 81 1.44 -12.34 1.29
C PHE A 81 1.75 -13.06 2.60
#